data_AF-A0A2A4GG70-F1
#
_entry.id   AF-A0A2A4GG70-F1
#
_cell.length_a   1.000
_cell.length_b   1.000
_cell.length_c   1.000
_cell.angle_alpha   90.00
_cell.angle_beta   90.00
_cell.angle_gamma   90.00
#
_symmetry.space_group_name_H-M   'P 1'
#
loop_
_entity.id
_entity.type
_entity.pdbx_description
1 polymer ?
#
loop_
_entity_poly.entity_id
_entity_poly.type
_entity_poly.pdbx_seq_one_letter_code
_entity_poly.pdbx_strand_id
1 'polypeptide(L)'
;MPLSDKAKRAYDYFIENQGNDIDLDGLVEATGWKPNTVKTYVNKKWKGTVINKLSPTNYEVIIPEGTTPEQFDDLQTQVDRRAR
;
A
#
# COMPACT_ATOMS: atom_id res chain seq x y z
N MET A 1 11.22 13.65 -1.64
CA MET A 1 11.73 13.41 -0.28
C MET A 1 12.11 11.94 -0.21
N PRO A 2 13.05 11.50 0.64
CA PRO A 2 13.24 10.07 0.83
C PRO A 2 11.97 9.48 1.45
N LEU A 3 11.61 8.29 0.97
CA LEU A 3 10.54 7.46 1.50
C LEU A 3 10.64 7.36 3.03
N SER A 4 9.52 7.55 3.74
CA SER A 4 9.52 7.27 5.18
C SER A 4 9.84 5.78 5.42
N ASP A 5 10.53 5.45 6.52
CA ASP A 5 10.90 4.07 6.84
C ASP A 5 9.70 3.10 6.81
N LYS A 6 8.51 3.57 7.19
CA LYS A 6 7.28 2.77 7.18
C LYS A 6 6.72 2.57 5.77
N ALA A 7 6.79 3.60 4.93
CA ALA A 7 6.39 3.48 3.54
C ALA A 7 7.36 2.58 2.75
N LYS A 8 8.65 2.57 3.12
CA LYS A 8 9.63 1.64 2.53
C LYS A 8 9.30 0.20 2.87
N ARG A 9 9.00 -0.08 4.14
CA ARG A 9 8.53 -1.40 4.56
C ARG A 9 7.25 -1.83 3.85
N ALA A 10 6.32 -0.91 3.61
CA ALA A 10 5.11 -1.21 2.83
C ALA A 10 5.47 -1.59 1.39
N TYR A 11 6.34 -0.82 0.74
CA TYR A 11 6.83 -1.13 -0.61
C TYR A 11 7.50 -2.50 -0.67
N ASP A 12 8.46 -2.76 0.22
CA ASP A 12 9.19 -4.03 0.30
C ASP A 12 8.20 -5.19 0.48
N TYR A 13 7.23 -5.04 1.38
CA TYR A 13 6.17 -6.04 1.60
C TYR A 13 5.33 -6.31 0.34
N PHE A 14 4.96 -5.28 -0.42
CA PHE A 14 4.20 -5.48 -1.66
C PHE A 14 5.03 -6.13 -2.78
N ILE A 15 6.31 -5.80 -2.88
CA ILE A 15 7.20 -6.44 -3.86
C ILE A 15 7.41 -7.92 -3.52
N GLU A 16 7.64 -8.25 -2.25
CA GLU A 16 7.80 -9.63 -1.80
C GLU A 16 6.54 -10.48 -1.98
N ASN A 17 5.37 -9.87 -1.87
CA ASN A 17 4.07 -10.54 -1.97
C ASN A 17 3.39 -10.32 -3.34
N GLN A 18 4.13 -9.88 -4.35
CA GLN A 18 3.54 -9.60 -5.68
C GLN A 18 2.87 -10.86 -6.26
N GLY A 19 1.61 -10.72 -6.67
CA GLY A 19 0.78 -11.82 -7.17
C GLY A 19 0.23 -12.77 -6.10
N ASN A 20 0.50 -12.52 -4.81
CA ASN A 20 -0.05 -13.28 -3.68
C ASN A 20 -1.15 -12.51 -2.96
N ASP A 21 -1.94 -13.27 -2.19
CA ASP A 21 -2.96 -12.74 -1.29
C ASP A 21 -2.33 -12.30 0.03
N ILE A 22 -2.70 -11.11 0.49
CA ILE A 22 -2.33 -10.55 1.78
C ILE A 22 -3.57 -10.20 2.58
N ASP A 23 -3.44 -10.15 3.89
CA ASP A 23 -4.46 -9.60 4.78
C ASP A 23 -4.05 -8.24 5.36
N LEU A 24 -5.02 -7.60 6.00
CA LEU A 24 -4.81 -6.30 6.62
C LEU A 24 -3.86 -6.36 7.83
N ASP A 25 -3.86 -7.46 8.58
CA ASP A 25 -3.12 -7.58 9.84
C ASP A 25 -1.63 -7.79 9.59
N GLY A 26 -1.25 -8.62 8.62
CA GLY A 26 0.13 -8.77 8.14
C GLY A 26 0.70 -7.47 7.60
N LEU A 27 -0.14 -6.66 6.93
CA LEU A 27 0.27 -5.33 6.47
C LEU A 27 0.45 -4.34 7.63
N VAL A 28 -0.37 -4.42 8.69
CA VAL A 28 -0.17 -3.65 9.93
C VAL A 28 1.17 -4.03 10.58
N GLU A 29 1.45 -5.32 10.69
CA GLU A 29 2.66 -5.85 11.32
C GLU A 29 3.92 -5.45 10.54
N ALA A 30 3.93 -5.69 9.22
CA ALA A 30 5.06 -5.39 8.35
C ALA A 30 5.41 -3.89 8.34
N THR A 31 4.39 -3.02 8.28
CA THR A 31 4.60 -1.56 8.18
C THR A 31 4.79 -0.89 9.55
N GLY A 32 4.26 -1.48 10.62
CA GLY A 32 4.19 -0.85 11.94
C GLY A 32 3.30 0.41 11.98
N TRP A 33 2.40 0.58 11.00
CA TRP A 33 1.38 1.61 11.04
C TRP A 33 0.21 1.20 11.92
N LYS A 34 -0.58 2.17 12.41
CA LYS A 34 -1.81 1.84 13.11
C LYS A 34 -2.80 1.22 12.13
N PRO A 35 -3.66 0.27 12.54
CA PRO A 35 -4.65 -0.35 11.65
C PRO A 35 -5.52 0.66 10.89
N ASN A 36 -5.90 1.76 11.53
CA ASN A 36 -6.70 2.81 10.89
C ASN A 36 -5.93 3.58 9.80
N THR A 37 -4.62 3.77 10.00
CA THR A 37 -3.73 4.36 8.99
C THR A 37 -3.65 3.43 7.79
N VAL A 38 -3.34 2.15 8.00
CA VAL A 38 -3.28 1.16 6.91
C VAL A 38 -4.59 1.09 6.13
N LYS A 39 -5.74 1.02 6.83
CA LYS A 39 -7.07 1.07 6.18
C LYS A 39 -7.29 2.33 5.35
N THR A 40 -6.78 3.48 5.81
CA THR A 40 -6.87 4.73 5.04
C THR A 40 -6.05 4.66 3.76
N TYR A 41 -4.81 4.19 3.85
CA TYR A 41 -3.92 4.04 2.69
C TYR A 41 -4.43 2.99 1.69
N VAL A 42 -4.86 1.83 2.19
CA VAL A 42 -5.54 0.79 1.40
C VAL A 42 -6.67 1.41 0.58
N ASN A 43 -7.60 2.12 1.23
CA ASN A 43 -8.78 2.63 0.53
C ASN A 43 -8.51 3.85 -0.36
N LYS A 44 -7.56 4.72 0.01
CA LYS A 44 -7.35 5.99 -0.69
C LYS A 44 -6.21 5.98 -1.68
N LYS A 45 -5.19 5.15 -1.48
CA LYS A 45 -3.91 5.22 -2.20
C LYS A 45 -3.57 3.93 -2.96
N TRP A 46 -3.91 2.77 -2.41
CA TRP A 46 -3.41 1.49 -2.93
C TRP A 46 -4.45 0.67 -3.68
N LYS A 47 -5.72 0.80 -3.31
CA LYS A 47 -6.81 0.05 -3.95
C LYS A 47 -6.90 0.38 -5.45
N GLY A 48 -6.79 -0.65 -6.29
CA GLY A 48 -6.87 -0.57 -7.74
C GLY A 48 -5.56 -0.17 -8.42
N THR A 49 -4.46 -0.02 -7.67
CA THR A 49 -3.14 0.31 -8.24
C THR A 49 -2.03 -0.57 -7.68
N VAL A 50 -2.02 -0.77 -6.37
CA VAL A 50 -1.05 -1.63 -5.67
C VAL A 50 -1.71 -2.93 -5.22
N ILE A 51 -2.97 -2.87 -4.83
CA ILE A 51 -3.74 -4.02 -4.36
C ILE A 51 -5.14 -4.04 -4.95
N ASN A 52 -5.67 -5.24 -5.20
CA ASN A 52 -7.05 -5.47 -5.55
C ASN A 52 -7.81 -6.04 -4.34
N LYS A 53 -9.07 -5.63 -4.15
CA LYS A 53 -9.85 -6.13 -3.01
C LYS A 53 -10.56 -7.42 -3.40
N LEU A 54 -10.20 -8.53 -2.76
CA LEU A 54 -10.86 -9.82 -2.95
C LEU A 54 -12.00 -10.02 -1.95
N SER A 55 -11.78 -9.66 -0.69
CA SER A 55 -12.77 -9.82 0.40
C SER A 55 -12.70 -8.65 1.38
N PRO A 56 -13.55 -8.59 2.44
CA PRO A 56 -13.47 -7.55 3.45
C PRO A 56 -12.10 -7.44 4.15
N THR A 57 -11.35 -8.54 4.23
CA THR A 57 -10.07 -8.64 4.95
C THR A 57 -8.88 -9.00 4.08
N ASN A 58 -9.10 -9.53 2.87
CA ASN A 58 -8.04 -10.03 2.00
C ASN A 58 -7.95 -9.22 0.70
N TYR A 59 -6.71 -9.08 0.25
CA TYR A 59 -6.34 -8.29 -0.91
C TYR A 59 -5.30 -9.05 -1.74
N GLU A 60 -5.42 -8.96 -3.05
CA GLU A 60 -4.40 -9.46 -3.99
C GLU A 60 -3.40 -8.33 -4.24
N VAL A 61 -2.09 -8.62 -4.20
CA VAL A 61 -1.08 -7.62 -4.54
C VAL A 61 -0.87 -7.57 -6.06
N ILE A 62 -1.27 -6.46 -6.66
CA ILE A 62 -1.24 -6.20 -8.10
C ILE A 62 -0.24 -5.09 -8.49
N ILE A 63 0.70 -4.77 -7.60
CA ILE A 63 1.69 -3.72 -7.86
C ILE A 63 2.40 -3.99 -9.20
N PRO A 64 2.51 -3.01 -10.11
CA PRO A 64 3.16 -3.23 -11.41
C PRO A 64 4.63 -3.65 -11.24
N GLU A 65 5.06 -4.63 -12.04
CA GLU A 65 6.47 -5.00 -12.11
C GLU A 65 7.32 -3.77 -12.49
N GLY A 66 8.44 -3.59 -11.78
CA GLY A 66 9.33 -2.45 -12.01
C GLY A 66 8.86 -1.13 -11.40
N THR A 67 7.77 -1.12 -10.61
CA THR A 67 7.44 0.04 -9.76
C THR A 67 8.63 0.37 -8.89
N THR A 68 9.14 1.61 -8.96
CA THR A 68 10.27 2.02 -8.12
C THR A 68 9.79 2.52 -6.75
N PRO A 69 10.65 2.55 -5.73
CA PRO A 69 10.32 3.17 -4.45
C PRO A 69 9.80 4.60 -4.63
N GLU A 70 10.41 5.42 -5.48
CA GLU A 70 9.99 6.80 -5.73
C GLU A 70 8.56 6.87 -6.27
N GLN A 71 8.22 6.00 -7.23
CA GLN A 71 6.85 5.94 -7.76
C GLN A 71 5.85 5.50 -6.69
N PHE A 72 6.26 4.61 -5.78
CA PHE A 72 5.42 4.21 -4.66
C PHE A 72 5.26 5.33 -3.61
N ASP A 73 6.28 6.15 -3.38
CA ASP A 73 6.20 7.33 -2.50
C ASP A 73 5.26 8.40 -3.07
N ASP A 74 5.29 8.60 -4.39
CA ASP A 74 4.37 9.50 -5.08
C ASP A 74 2.91 9.10 -4.84
N LEU A 75 2.59 7.80 -4.79
CA LEU A 75 1.26 7.32 -4.41
C LEU A 75 0.88 7.71 -2.97
N GLN A 76 1.83 7.81 -2.05
CA GLN A 76 1.55 8.20 -0.66
C GLN A 76 1.29 9.70 -0.53
N THR A 77 1.97 10.52 -1.34
CA THR A 77 1.94 11.97 -1.25
C THR A 77 0.86 12.61 -2.11
N GLN A 78 0.21 11.86 -3.00
CA GLN A 78 -0.96 12.33 -3.74
C GLN A 78 -2.06 12.79 -2.77
N VAL A 79 -2.16 14.10 -2.56
CA VAL A 79 -3.25 14.70 -1.80
C VAL A 79 -4.52 14.55 -2.64
N ASP A 80 -5.58 13.96 -2.07
CA ASP A 80 -6.88 13.87 -2.73
C ASP A 80 -7.32 15.28 -3.17
N ARG A 81 -7.21 15.60 -4.47
CA ARG A 81 -7.68 16.88 -5.02
C ARG A 81 -9.22 16.99 -5.04
N ARG A 82 -9.95 16.01 -4.48
CA ARG A 82 -11.42 15.96 -4.43
C ARG A 82 -12.03 16.61 -3.17
N ALA A 83 -11.43 17.69 -2.69
CA ALA A 83 -12.04 18.57 -1.69
C ALA A 83 -11.99 20.03 -2.18
N ARG A 84 -12.78 20.32 -3.21
CA ARG A 84 -13.33 21.66 -3.47
C ARG A 84 -14.75 21.52 -3.97
#